data_AF-A0A4Q2YPZ1-F1
#
_entry.id   AF-A0A4Q2YPZ1-F1
#
_cell.length_a   1.000
_cell.length_b   1.000
_cell.length_c   1.000
_cell.angle_alpha   90.00
_cell.angle_beta   90.00
_cell.angle_gamma   90.00
#
_symmetry.space_group_name_H-M   'P 1'
#
loop_
_entity.id
_entity.type
_entity.pdbx_description
1 polymer ?
#
loop_
_entity_poly.entity_id
_entity_poly.type
_entity_poly.pdbx_seq_one_letter_code
_entity_poly.pdbx_strand_id
1 'polypeptide(L)'
;MTTDDLLEMSKDELDKLFAKSPAGEIPDGETDGTAIIAAGTRFTSAISRIVNHFAWQGKSFKRDKTDPSRSTLRNRLTMLGFEAIVAQVYKGPSLYDGKECIVLDYSDTSTVAGWIRDELRQ
;
A
#
# COMPACT_ATOMS: atom_id res chain seq x y z
N MET A 1 0.54 -13.29 15.06
CA MET A 1 -0.47 -12.26 14.83
C MET A 1 -1.04 -12.51 13.45
N THR A 2 -2.36 -12.65 13.38
CA THR A 2 -3.12 -12.86 12.15
C THR A 2 -3.63 -11.52 11.62
N THR A 3 -4.20 -11.52 10.41
CA THR A 3 -4.88 -10.33 9.88
C THR A 3 -6.09 -9.94 10.74
N ASP A 4 -6.80 -10.92 11.30
CA ASP A 4 -7.99 -10.65 12.14
C ASP A 4 -7.58 -9.97 13.45
N ASP A 5 -6.45 -10.40 14.06
CA ASP A 5 -5.90 -9.75 15.25
C ASP A 5 -5.61 -8.25 15.00
N LEU A 6 -5.13 -7.89 13.81
CA LEU A 6 -4.83 -6.51 13.44
C LEU A 6 -6.09 -5.64 13.32
N LEU A 7 -7.22 -6.23 12.88
CA LEU A 7 -8.47 -5.51 12.68
C LEU A 7 -9.17 -5.16 14.00
N GLU A 8 -8.87 -5.88 15.06
CA GLU A 8 -9.42 -5.63 16.40
C GLU A 8 -8.61 -4.58 17.19
N MET A 9 -7.40 -4.25 16.74
CA MET A 9 -6.52 -3.29 17.41
C MET A 9 -6.97 -1.85 17.20
N SER A 10 -6.84 -1.03 18.25
CA SER A 10 -6.99 0.41 18.14
C SER A 10 -5.86 1.02 17.31
N LYS A 11 -6.08 2.24 16.80
CA LYS A 11 -5.06 2.99 16.06
C LYS A 11 -3.75 3.13 16.85
N ASP A 12 -3.82 3.47 18.13
CA ASP A 12 -2.61 3.64 18.96
C ASP A 12 -1.83 2.34 19.14
N GLU A 13 -2.53 1.21 19.18
CA GLU A 13 -1.91 -0.11 19.25
C GLU A 13 -1.24 -0.48 17.92
N LEU A 14 -1.91 -0.21 16.79
CA LEU A 14 -1.33 -0.37 15.46
C LEU A 14 -0.11 0.53 15.23
N ASP A 15 -0.17 1.79 15.67
CA ASP A 15 0.94 2.75 15.56
C ASP A 15 2.15 2.29 16.41
N LYS A 16 1.90 1.74 17.61
CA LYS A 16 2.96 1.17 18.47
C LYS A 16 3.54 -0.12 17.90
N LEU A 17 2.69 -0.97 17.32
CA LEU A 17 3.11 -2.20 16.66
C LEU A 17 4.00 -1.85 15.45
N PHE A 18 3.53 -0.96 14.57
CA PHE A 18 4.29 -0.47 13.44
C PHE A 18 5.66 0.09 13.86
N ALA A 19 5.71 0.91 14.91
CA ALA A 19 6.96 1.47 15.44
C ALA A 19 7.99 0.42 15.91
N LYS A 20 7.52 -0.77 16.32
CA LYS A 20 8.34 -1.87 16.85
C LYS A 20 8.72 -2.89 15.78
N SER A 21 7.95 -2.98 14.71
CA SER A 21 8.22 -3.91 13.61
C SER A 21 9.46 -3.52 12.82
N PRO A 22 10.24 -4.49 12.30
CA PRO A 22 11.30 -4.22 11.35
C PRO A 22 10.73 -3.96 9.94
N ALA A 23 11.54 -3.36 9.07
CA ALA A 23 11.28 -3.41 7.64
C ALA A 23 11.35 -4.88 7.19
N GLY A 24 10.29 -5.38 6.55
CA GLY A 24 10.28 -6.70 5.92
C GLY A 24 11.03 -6.71 4.60
N GLU A 25 10.87 -7.80 3.85
CA GLU A 25 11.32 -7.85 2.46
C GLU A 25 10.33 -7.17 1.53
N ILE A 26 10.84 -6.55 0.45
CA ILE A 26 9.97 -5.97 -0.58
C ILE A 26 9.15 -7.11 -1.20
N PRO A 27 7.80 -7.02 -1.22
CA PRO A 27 6.98 -8.05 -1.81
C PRO A 27 7.27 -8.25 -3.30
N ASP A 28 7.06 -9.47 -3.77
CA ASP A 28 7.19 -9.84 -5.18
C ASP A 28 6.02 -10.73 -5.59
N GLY A 29 5.52 -10.53 -6.82
CA GLY A 29 4.39 -11.27 -7.36
C GLY A 29 3.01 -10.64 -7.07
N GLU A 30 1.97 -11.43 -7.30
CA GLU A 30 0.59 -10.97 -7.16
C GLU A 30 0.10 -11.17 -5.73
N THR A 31 -0.56 -10.15 -5.20
CA THR A 31 -1.26 -10.22 -3.92
C THR A 31 -2.73 -9.96 -4.17
N ASP A 32 -3.57 -10.92 -3.80
CA ASP A 32 -4.99 -10.67 -3.63
C ASP A 32 -5.16 -9.89 -2.34
N GLY A 33 -5.98 -8.85 -2.41
CA GLY A 33 -6.29 -8.05 -1.24
C GLY A 33 -7.76 -7.69 -1.24
N THR A 34 -8.25 -7.27 -0.08
CA THR A 34 -9.49 -6.50 0.03
C THR A 34 -9.11 -5.09 0.47
N ALA A 35 -9.59 -4.07 -0.24
CA ALA A 35 -9.31 -2.69 0.13
C ALA A 35 -10.13 -2.39 1.38
N ILE A 36 -9.48 -2.43 2.54
CA ILE A 36 -10.10 -2.02 3.80
C ILE A 36 -10.04 -0.50 3.84
N ILE A 37 -11.13 0.13 3.41
CA ILE A 37 -11.30 1.57 3.55
C ILE A 37 -11.55 1.82 5.02
N ALA A 38 -10.57 2.44 5.69
CA ALA A 38 -10.54 2.78 7.11
C ALA A 38 -11.95 2.93 7.73
N ALA A 39 -12.40 1.87 8.41
CA ALA A 39 -13.69 1.86 9.07
C ALA A 39 -13.74 2.99 10.11
N GLY A 40 -14.63 3.95 9.90
CA GLY A 40 -14.88 5.05 10.86
C GLY A 40 -14.16 6.37 10.58
N THR A 41 -13.41 6.55 9.49
CA THR A 41 -12.79 7.85 9.17
C THR A 41 -13.49 8.61 8.03
N ARG A 42 -13.47 9.95 8.09
CA ARG A 42 -14.05 10.87 7.08
C ARG A 42 -13.26 10.94 5.76
N PHE A 43 -12.36 9.99 5.48
CA PHE A 43 -11.74 9.81 4.18
C PHE A 43 -12.67 8.98 3.27
N THR A 44 -13.78 9.58 2.85
CA THR A 44 -14.01 10.22 1.53
C THR A 44 -14.54 9.25 0.48
N SER A 45 -15.81 9.46 0.15
CA SER A 45 -16.59 8.84 -0.93
C SER A 45 -15.89 8.70 -2.28
N ALA A 46 -14.80 9.43 -2.53
CA ALA A 46 -13.97 9.29 -3.71
C ALA A 46 -13.24 7.92 -3.75
N ILE A 47 -12.66 7.46 -2.64
CA ILE A 47 -11.94 6.18 -2.60
C ILE A 47 -12.93 5.02 -2.68
N SER A 48 -14.07 5.09 -1.98
CA SER A 48 -15.10 4.07 -2.08
C SER A 48 -15.75 4.02 -3.46
N ARG A 49 -15.92 5.17 -4.13
CA ARG A 49 -16.32 5.21 -5.54
C ARG A 49 -15.26 4.58 -6.43
N ILE A 50 -13.98 4.82 -6.20
CA ILE A 50 -12.91 4.18 -7.00
C ILE A 50 -12.91 2.66 -6.80
N VAL A 51 -12.96 2.17 -5.57
CA VAL A 51 -12.98 0.74 -5.28
C VAL A 51 -14.23 0.06 -5.88
N ASN A 52 -15.41 0.65 -5.68
CA ASN A 52 -16.67 0.09 -6.19
C ASN A 52 -16.83 0.24 -7.72
N HIS A 53 -16.36 1.34 -8.30
CA HIS A 53 -16.50 1.62 -9.73
C HIS A 53 -15.46 0.87 -10.56
N PHE A 54 -14.22 0.71 -10.06
CA PHE A 54 -13.15 0.07 -10.82
C PHE A 54 -12.94 -1.41 -10.46
N ALA A 55 -13.73 -1.98 -9.54
CA ALA A 55 -13.66 -3.37 -9.11
C ALA A 55 -12.21 -3.79 -8.83
N TRP A 56 -11.63 -3.23 -7.77
CA TRP A 56 -10.24 -3.50 -7.38
C TRP A 56 -10.06 -4.97 -6.98
N GLN A 57 -9.03 -5.62 -7.52
CA GLN A 57 -8.77 -7.06 -7.34
C GLN A 57 -7.51 -7.34 -6.52
N GLY A 58 -6.67 -6.33 -6.28
CA GLY A 58 -5.42 -6.50 -5.56
C GLY A 58 -4.27 -5.68 -6.14
N LYS A 59 -3.07 -6.09 -5.77
CA LYS A 59 -1.80 -5.43 -6.16
C LYS A 59 -0.88 -6.45 -6.81
N SER A 60 -0.12 -6.04 -7.82
CA SER A 60 0.96 -6.84 -8.39
C SER A 60 2.29 -6.11 -8.21
N PHE A 61 3.25 -6.79 -7.63
CA PHE A 61 4.61 -6.32 -7.44
C PHE A 61 5.50 -6.91 -8.51
N LYS A 62 6.31 -6.07 -9.15
CA LYS A 62 7.31 -6.49 -10.12
C LYS A 62 8.64 -5.86 -9.75
N ARG A 63 9.62 -6.70 -9.44
CA ARG A 63 10.99 -6.27 -9.19
C ARG A 63 11.57 -5.51 -10.38
N ASP A 64 12.31 -4.45 -10.10
CA ASP A 64 13.05 -3.74 -11.13
C ASP A 64 14.20 -4.62 -11.64
N LYS A 65 14.36 -4.68 -12.97
CA LYS A 65 15.37 -5.52 -13.62
C LYS A 65 16.79 -4.94 -13.51
N THR A 66 16.89 -3.65 -13.26
CA THR A 66 18.14 -2.87 -13.21
C THR A 66 18.55 -2.53 -11.78
N ASP A 67 17.59 -2.37 -10.87
CA ASP A 67 17.83 -2.13 -9.44
C ASP A 67 17.05 -3.14 -8.56
N PRO A 68 17.68 -4.25 -8.12
CA PRO A 68 17.03 -5.26 -7.30
C PRO A 68 16.50 -4.76 -5.94
N SER A 69 16.91 -3.55 -5.51
CA SER A 69 16.42 -2.90 -4.28
C SER A 69 15.08 -2.17 -4.49
N ARG A 70 14.60 -2.11 -5.73
CA ARG A 70 13.34 -1.47 -6.12
C ARG A 70 12.38 -2.46 -6.74
N SER A 71 11.10 -2.18 -6.57
CA SER A 71 10.00 -2.82 -7.29
C SER A 71 9.02 -1.76 -7.77
N THR A 72 8.13 -2.16 -8.67
CA THR A 72 6.93 -1.40 -9.01
C THR A 72 5.71 -2.14 -8.50
N LEU A 73 4.75 -1.40 -7.94
CA LEU A 73 3.44 -1.92 -7.59
C LEU A 73 2.43 -1.44 -8.62
N ARG A 74 1.53 -2.31 -9.08
CA ARG A 74 0.37 -1.94 -9.90
C ARG A 74 -0.91 -2.36 -9.19
N ASN A 75 -1.87 -1.44 -9.06
CA ASN A 75 -3.23 -1.80 -8.63
C ASN A 75 -3.98 -2.46 -9.80
N ARG A 76 -4.52 -3.67 -9.57
CA ARG A 76 -5.31 -4.41 -10.56
C ARG A 76 -6.78 -3.97 -10.47
N LEU A 77 -7.31 -3.41 -11.55
CA LEU A 77 -8.68 -2.88 -11.66
C LEU A 77 -9.40 -3.58 -12.82
N THR A 78 -10.66 -3.99 -12.61
CA THR A 78 -11.40 -4.84 -13.58
C THR A 78 -12.09 -4.05 -14.69
N MET A 79 -12.48 -2.78 -14.47
CA MET A 79 -13.10 -1.98 -15.53
C MET A 79 -12.02 -1.49 -16.52
N LEU A 80 -12.01 -2.09 -17.72
CA LEU A 80 -11.28 -1.65 -18.91
C LEU A 80 -9.75 -1.85 -18.97
N GLY A 81 -9.18 -2.81 -18.22
CA GLY A 81 -7.80 -3.27 -18.47
C GLY A 81 -6.70 -2.20 -18.30
N PHE A 82 -7.03 -1.06 -17.69
CA PHE A 82 -6.05 -0.03 -17.35
C PHE A 82 -5.42 -0.37 -16.00
N GLU A 83 -4.16 -0.81 -16.03
CA GLU A 83 -3.29 -0.95 -14.85
C GLU A 83 -2.87 0.46 -14.34
N ALA A 84 -3.82 1.27 -13.88
CA ALA A 84 -3.68 2.73 -13.96
C ALA A 84 -2.96 3.41 -12.79
N ILE A 85 -2.56 2.68 -11.74
CA ILE A 85 -1.86 3.26 -10.60
C ILE A 85 -0.61 2.43 -10.33
N VAL A 86 0.51 2.90 -10.88
CA VAL A 86 1.84 2.38 -10.58
C VAL A 86 2.34 3.09 -9.31
N ALA A 87 3.05 2.41 -8.44
CA ALA A 87 3.85 3.01 -7.36
C ALA A 87 5.29 2.53 -7.47
N GLN A 88 6.25 3.37 -7.11
CA GLN A 88 7.60 2.91 -6.81
C GLN A 88 7.62 2.26 -5.43
N VAL A 89 8.32 1.14 -5.31
CA VAL A 89 8.46 0.38 -4.06
C VAL A 89 9.93 0.28 -3.71
N TYR A 90 10.30 0.76 -2.53
CA TYR A 90 11.69 0.78 -2.06
C TYR A 90 11.75 0.79 -0.53
N LYS A 91 12.92 0.47 0.04
CA LYS A 91 13.17 0.68 1.48
C LYS A 91 13.62 2.12 1.72
N GLY A 92 13.05 2.77 2.72
CA GLY A 92 13.37 4.17 3.07
C GLY A 92 12.94 4.53 4.48
N PRO A 93 13.27 5.74 4.96
CA PRO A 93 12.86 6.20 6.28
C PRO A 93 11.34 6.41 6.34
N SER A 94 10.74 5.98 7.44
CA SER A 94 9.36 6.26 7.79
C SER A 94 9.17 7.74 8.14
N LEU A 95 8.10 8.35 7.64
CA LEU A 95 7.64 9.68 8.04
C LEU A 95 7.07 9.68 9.47
N TYR A 96 6.69 8.51 9.99
CA TYR A 96 6.14 8.38 11.34
C TYR A 96 7.23 8.35 12.42
N ASP A 97 8.27 7.52 12.26
CA ASP A 97 9.31 7.34 13.29
C ASP A 97 10.76 7.42 12.80
N GLY A 98 10.98 7.72 11.51
CA GLY A 98 12.31 7.83 10.90
C GLY A 98 13.04 6.50 10.69
N LYS A 99 12.53 5.37 11.17
CA LYS A 99 13.17 4.06 10.98
C LYS A 99 12.82 3.48 9.61
N GLU A 100 13.62 2.53 9.16
CA GLU A 100 13.41 1.88 7.86
C GLU A 100 12.02 1.24 7.74
N CYS A 101 11.38 1.43 6.59
CA CYS A 101 10.14 0.78 6.18
C CYS A 101 10.16 0.55 4.66
N ILE A 102 9.23 -0.26 4.17
CA ILE A 102 8.97 -0.33 2.72
C ILE A 102 8.01 0.81 2.39
N VAL A 103 8.37 1.62 1.42
CA VAL A 103 7.58 2.76 0.93
C VAL A 103 6.87 2.36 -0.35
N LEU A 104 5.57 2.66 -0.44
CA LEU A 104 4.81 2.67 -1.68
C LEU A 104 4.58 4.13 -2.09
N ASP A 105 5.31 4.58 -3.10
CA ASP A 105 5.33 5.98 -3.54
C ASP A 105 4.60 6.15 -4.88
N TYR A 106 3.48 6.87 -4.85
CA TYR A 106 2.63 7.09 -6.03
C TYR A 106 2.90 8.43 -6.72
N SER A 107 3.85 9.23 -6.22
CA SER A 107 4.03 10.64 -6.59
C SER A 107 4.33 10.87 -8.07
N ASP A 108 5.15 10.02 -8.68
CA ASP A 108 5.57 10.18 -10.08
C ASP A 108 4.56 9.62 -11.08
N THR A 109 3.65 8.76 -10.62
CA THR A 109 2.96 7.80 -11.49
C THR A 109 1.44 7.89 -11.43
N SER A 110 0.87 8.69 -10.52
CA SER A 110 -0.57 8.89 -10.44
C SER A 110 -0.96 10.36 -10.36
N THR A 111 -1.70 10.84 -11.36
CA THR A 111 -2.27 12.21 -11.37
C THR A 111 -3.37 12.40 -10.33
N VAL A 112 -4.02 11.33 -9.88
CA VAL A 112 -5.11 11.35 -8.88
C VAL A 112 -4.65 10.93 -7.49
N ALA A 113 -3.60 10.11 -7.41
CA ALA A 113 -3.09 9.54 -6.16
C ALA A 113 -1.63 9.91 -5.86
N GLY A 114 -1.01 10.84 -6.60
CA GLY A 114 0.39 11.21 -6.40
C GLY A 114 0.72 11.86 -5.05
N TRP A 115 -0.30 12.22 -4.29
CA TRP A 115 -0.16 12.70 -2.91
C TRP A 115 -0.18 11.57 -1.87
N ILE A 116 -0.38 10.32 -2.29
CA ILE A 116 -0.45 9.15 -1.41
C ILE A 116 0.93 8.51 -1.28
N ARG A 117 1.31 8.17 -0.05
CA ARG A 117 2.49 7.38 0.28
C ARG A 117 2.13 6.40 1.39
N ASP A 118 2.23 5.10 1.11
CA ASP A 118 2.00 4.07 2.13
C ASP A 118 3.34 3.59 2.71
N GLU A 119 3.31 3.14 3.96
CA GLU A 119 4.46 2.52 4.64
C GLU A 119 4.11 1.12 5.14
N LEU A 120 5.02 0.17 4.93
CA LEU A 120 4.83 -1.21 5.32
C LEU A 120 6.00 -1.70 6.18
N ARG A 121 5.64 -2.54 7.15
CA ARG A 121 6.55 -3.30 8.03
C ARG A 121 5.97 -4.69 8.27
N GLN A 122 6.80 -5.59 8.80
CA GLN A 122 6.44 -6.98 9.06
C GLN A 122 5.61 -7.16 10.33
#